data_AF-A0A7Y0X953-F1
#
_entry.id   AF-A0A7Y0X953-F1
#
_cell.length_a   1.000
_cell.length_b   1.000
_cell.length_c   1.000
_cell.angle_alpha   90.00
_cell.angle_beta   90.00
_cell.angle_gamma   90.00
#
_symmetry.space_group_name_H-M   'P 1'
#
loop_
_entity.id
_entity.type
_entity.pdbx_description
1 polymer ?
#
loop_
_entity_poly.entity_id
_entity_poly.type
_entity_poly.pdbx_seq_one_letter_code
_entity_poly.pdbx_strand_id
1 'polypeptide(L)'
;EPIIVSPAYVVFEVKDEEELLPAYLMMWCRRSDFDRNAWFMTDNSVRGGFSWADFCDMKLPVPSIEKQREIVREYNVVNDRIALNEQLTQKLEDTAQAIYKQWFVDFE
;
A
#
# COMPACT_ATOMS: atom_id res chain seq x y z
N GLU A 1 15.17 0.48 13.03
CA GLU A 1 16.49 0.95 12.55
C GLU A 1 16.36 2.38 12.06
N PRO A 2 17.39 3.23 12.15
CA PRO A 2 17.35 4.55 11.55
C PRO A 2 17.23 4.44 10.02
N ILE A 3 16.32 5.24 9.43
CA ILE A 3 16.07 5.28 7.98
C ILE A 3 16.40 6.69 7.49
N ILE A 4 17.08 6.80 6.35
CA ILE A 4 17.35 8.07 5.68
C ILE A 4 16.29 8.26 4.58
N VAL A 5 15.66 9.42 4.57
CA VAL A 5 14.64 9.78 3.58
C VAL A 5 15.15 10.96 2.75
N SER A 6 14.87 10.97 1.44
CA SER A 6 15.20 12.10 0.58
C SER A 6 14.51 13.39 1.09
N PRO A 7 15.19 14.55 1.07
CA PRO A 7 14.57 15.82 1.46
C PRO A 7 13.43 16.25 0.53
N ALA A 8 13.24 15.57 -0.60
CA ALA A 8 12.10 15.78 -1.48
C ALA A 8 10.76 15.30 -0.89
N TYR A 9 10.78 14.43 0.13
CA TYR A 9 9.57 13.92 0.77
C TYR A 9 9.25 14.65 2.06
N VAL A 10 7.95 14.89 2.28
CA VAL A 10 7.46 15.35 3.58
C VAL A 10 7.34 14.13 4.50
N VAL A 11 8.10 14.14 5.59
CA VAL A 11 8.01 13.13 6.65
C VAL A 11 7.07 13.67 7.72
N PHE A 12 6.03 12.92 8.05
CA PHE A 12 5.02 13.30 9.03
C PHE A 12 4.54 12.09 9.82
N GLU A 13 3.88 12.36 10.94
CA GLU A 13 3.21 11.37 11.77
C GLU A 13 1.79 11.85 12.11
N VAL A 14 0.91 10.92 12.44
CA VAL A 14 -0.41 11.26 12.95
C VAL A 14 -0.26 11.70 14.41
N LYS A 15 -0.90 12.82 14.77
CA LYS A 15 -0.78 13.41 16.11
C LYS A 15 -1.58 12.68 17.18
N ASP A 16 -2.75 12.17 16.82
CA ASP A 16 -3.65 11.45 17.71
C ASP A 16 -4.16 10.17 17.02
N GLU A 17 -3.65 9.03 17.47
CA GLU A 17 -4.03 7.72 16.93
C GLU A 17 -5.42 7.25 17.40
N GLU A 18 -6.02 7.91 18.39
CA GLU A 18 -7.40 7.67 18.81
C GLU A 18 -8.41 8.49 17.97
N GLU A 19 -7.94 9.48 17.20
CA GLU A 19 -8.75 10.16 16.18
C GLU A 19 -8.55 9.55 14.77
N LEU A 20 -7.30 9.28 14.39
CA LEU A 20 -6.95 8.76 13.08
C LEU A 20 -5.88 7.67 13.18
N LEU A 21 -6.23 6.45 12.81
CA LEU A 21 -5.27 5.35 12.81
C LEU A 21 -4.27 5.52 11.64
N PRO A 22 -2.95 5.52 11.86
CA PRO A 22 -1.96 5.68 10.79
C PRO A 22 -2.10 4.63 9.68
N ALA A 23 -2.43 3.39 10.04
CA ALA A 23 -2.67 2.32 9.09
C ALA A 23 -3.92 2.55 8.23
N TYR A 24 -4.95 3.20 8.77
CA TYR A 24 -6.15 3.57 8.02
C TYR A 24 -5.84 4.67 7.00
N LEU A 25 -5.08 5.70 7.40
CA LEU A 25 -4.60 6.74 6.49
C LEU A 25 -3.75 6.16 5.37
N MET A 26 -2.80 5.27 5.71
CA MET A 26 -1.96 4.60 4.72
C MET A 26 -2.79 3.76 3.74
N MET A 27 -3.73 2.97 4.24
CA MET A 27 -4.66 2.19 3.40
C MET A 27 -5.45 3.12 2.46
N TRP A 28 -5.92 4.27 2.94
CA TRP A 28 -6.64 5.26 2.12
C TRP A 28 -5.76 5.83 1.00
N CYS A 29 -4.52 6.21 1.31
CA CYS A 29 -3.55 6.72 0.32
C CYS A 29 -3.13 5.67 -0.72
N ARG A 30 -3.26 4.38 -0.42
CA ARG A 30 -2.90 3.28 -1.34
C ARG A 30 -4.00 2.90 -2.32
N ARG A 31 -5.18 3.52 -2.24
CA ARG A 31 -6.25 3.25 -3.19
C ARG A 31 -5.87 3.74 -4.59
N SER A 32 -6.30 3.02 -5.62
CA SER A 32 -6.00 3.36 -7.02
C SER A 32 -6.58 4.71 -7.48
N ASP A 33 -7.58 5.24 -6.77
CA ASP A 33 -8.17 6.55 -7.01
C ASP A 33 -7.47 7.68 -6.26
N PHE A 34 -6.56 7.38 -5.32
CA PHE A 34 -5.88 8.41 -4.53
C PHE A 34 -5.06 9.35 -5.40
N ASP A 35 -4.23 8.83 -6.30
CA ASP A 35 -3.42 9.65 -7.21
C ASP A 35 -4.28 10.56 -8.08
N ARG A 36 -5.45 10.07 -8.52
CA ARG A 36 -6.41 10.88 -9.28
C ARG A 36 -6.97 12.01 -8.42
N ASN A 37 -7.32 11.73 -7.17
CA ASN A 37 -7.83 12.74 -6.25
C ASN A 37 -6.76 13.79 -5.91
N ALA A 38 -5.52 13.35 -5.66
CA ALA A 38 -4.39 14.22 -5.42
C ALA A 38 -4.10 15.12 -6.64
N TRP A 39 -4.20 14.58 -7.86
CA TRP A 39 -3.99 15.35 -9.09
C TRP A 39 -4.92 16.57 -9.20
N PHE A 40 -6.20 16.42 -8.83
CA PHE A 40 -7.17 17.53 -8.82
C PHE A 40 -6.84 18.63 -7.79
N MET A 41 -5.99 18.33 -6.82
CA MET A 41 -5.55 19.26 -5.77
C MET A 41 -4.17 19.87 -6.08
N THR A 42 -3.56 19.55 -7.22
CA THR A 42 -2.23 20.07 -7.59
C THR A 42 -2.30 21.49 -8.13
N ASP A 43 -1.15 22.17 -8.14
CA ASP A 43 -0.97 23.55 -8.63
C ASP A 43 -1.18 23.77 -10.14
N ASN A 44 -1.76 22.80 -10.85
CA ASN A 44 -2.04 22.79 -12.29
C ASN A 44 -0.80 23.09 -13.17
N SER A 45 0.41 22.95 -12.61
CA SER A 45 1.66 23.08 -13.35
C SER A 45 1.96 21.82 -14.18
N VAL A 46 2.90 21.93 -15.12
CA VAL A 46 3.36 20.79 -15.94
C VAL A 46 3.93 19.65 -15.07
N ARG A 47 4.38 19.96 -13.85
CA ARG A 47 4.92 18.97 -12.90
C ARG A 47 3.90 18.52 -11.85
N GLY A 48 2.72 19.14 -11.77
CA GLY A 48 1.67 18.80 -10.81
C GLY A 48 2.17 18.89 -9.35
N GLY A 49 2.51 20.08 -8.90
CA GLY A 49 2.98 20.29 -7.53
C GLY A 49 1.89 19.93 -6.52
N PHE A 50 2.23 19.07 -5.55
CA PHE A 50 1.36 18.64 -4.48
C PHE A 50 2.02 18.95 -3.13
N SER A 51 1.58 20.03 -2.48
CA SER A 51 2.19 20.50 -1.25
C SER A 51 1.63 19.80 0.00
N TRP A 52 2.32 19.95 1.12
CA TRP A 52 1.81 19.49 2.41
C TRP A 52 0.47 20.13 2.79
N ALA A 53 0.28 21.41 2.44
CA ALA A 53 -0.98 22.09 2.67
C ALA A 53 -2.12 21.46 1.85
N ASP A 54 -1.87 21.18 0.57
CA ASP A 54 -2.85 20.52 -0.31
C ASP A 54 -3.22 19.13 0.21
N PHE A 55 -2.25 18.36 0.72
CA PHE A 55 -2.48 17.08 1.38
C PHE A 55 -3.36 17.21 2.63
N CYS A 56 -3.09 18.21 3.48
CA CYS A 56 -3.89 18.45 4.69
C CYS A 56 -5.32 18.91 4.38
N ASP A 57 -5.54 19.57 3.26
CA ASP A 57 -6.87 20.02 2.81
C ASP A 57 -7.68 18.91 2.14
N MET A 58 -7.06 17.75 1.84
CA MET A 58 -7.79 16.60 1.30
C MET A 58 -8.81 16.09 2.31
N LYS A 59 -10.06 15.96 1.84
CA LYS A 59 -11.14 15.38 2.63
C LYS A 59 -11.13 13.86 2.48
N LEU A 60 -11.16 13.17 3.60
CA LEU A 60 -11.38 11.74 3.70
C LEU A 60 -12.44 11.44 4.78
N PRO A 61 -13.21 10.35 4.65
CA PRO A 61 -14.06 9.90 5.72
C PRO A 61 -13.22 9.42 6.90
N VAL A 62 -13.48 9.93 8.09
CA VAL A 62 -12.83 9.50 9.34
C VAL A 62 -13.92 8.91 10.25
N PRO A 63 -14.20 7.61 10.16
CA PRO A 63 -15.16 6.95 11.07
C PRO A 63 -14.56 6.80 12.47
N SER A 64 -15.32 6.25 13.44
CA SER A 64 -14.79 6.03 14.79
C SER A 64 -13.54 5.15 14.78
N ILE A 65 -12.69 5.30 15.79
CA ILE A 65 -11.41 4.57 15.85
C ILE A 65 -11.59 3.05 15.82
N GLU A 66 -12.64 2.53 16.45
CA GLU A 66 -12.98 1.11 16.41
C GLU A 66 -13.31 0.66 14.99
N LYS A 67 -14.05 1.48 14.23
CA LYS A 67 -14.38 1.19 12.85
C LYS A 67 -13.16 1.27 11.94
N GLN A 68 -12.26 2.22 12.17
CA GLN A 68 -10.99 2.30 11.45
C GLN A 68 -10.15 1.03 11.66
N ARG A 69 -10.03 0.56 12.91
CA ARG A 69 -9.31 -0.67 13.28
C ARG A 69 -9.93 -1.91 12.63
N GLU A 70 -11.26 -2.00 12.61
CA GLU A 70 -12.00 -3.08 11.94
C GLU A 70 -11.68 -3.11 10.43
N ILE A 71 -11.79 -1.96 9.75
CA ILE A 71 -11.54 -1.84 8.31
C ILE A 71 -10.09 -2.24 7.98
N VAL A 72 -9.11 -1.73 8.74
CA VAL A 72 -7.70 -2.06 8.52
C VAL A 72 -7.43 -3.55 8.72
N ARG A 73 -8.05 -4.16 9.74
CA ARG A 73 -7.94 -5.60 9.97
C ARG A 73 -8.48 -6.40 8.78
N GLU A 74 -9.67 -6.06 8.28
CA GLU A 74 -10.26 -6.73 7.12
C GLU A 74 -9.40 -6.58 5.86
N TYR A 75 -8.91 -5.37 5.61
CA TYR A 75 -8.00 -5.07 4.52
C TYR A 75 -6.72 -5.93 4.58
N ASN A 76 -6.08 -6.00 5.75
CA ASN A 76 -4.86 -6.78 5.92
C ASN A 76 -5.12 -8.29 5.76
N VAL A 77 -6.23 -8.81 6.28
CA VAL A 77 -6.58 -10.23 6.08
C VAL A 77 -6.68 -10.59 4.59
N VAL A 78 -7.22 -9.69 3.76
CA VAL A 78 -7.29 -9.92 2.31
C VAL A 78 -5.90 -9.87 1.69
N ASN A 79 -5.07 -8.87 2.01
CA ASN A 79 -3.71 -8.76 1.47
C ASN A 79 -2.82 -9.94 1.89
N ASP A 80 -2.90 -10.37 3.15
CA ASP A 80 -2.14 -11.51 3.65
C ASP A 80 -2.50 -12.80 2.90
N ARG A 81 -3.79 -12.99 2.58
CA ARG A 81 -4.25 -14.11 1.77
C ARG A 81 -3.75 -14.03 0.33
N ILE A 82 -3.73 -12.84 -0.27
CA ILE A 82 -3.17 -12.63 -1.62
C ILE A 82 -1.68 -13.00 -1.61
N ALA A 83 -0.90 -12.44 -0.69
CA ALA A 83 0.53 -12.71 -0.59
C ALA A 83 0.83 -14.19 -0.34
N LEU A 84 0.03 -14.86 0.52
CA LEU A 84 0.16 -16.30 0.75
C LEU A 84 -0.12 -17.09 -0.53
N ASN A 85 -1.17 -16.75 -1.27
CA ASN A 85 -1.51 -17.43 -2.52
C ASN A 85 -0.43 -17.23 -3.59
N GLU A 86 0.13 -16.03 -3.71
CA GLU A 86 1.26 -15.76 -4.62
C GLU A 86 2.48 -16.62 -4.28
N GLN A 87 2.81 -16.75 -3.00
CA GLN A 87 3.89 -17.64 -2.54
C GLN A 87 3.62 -19.12 -2.85
N LEU A 88 2.37 -19.56 -2.68
CA LEU A 88 1.98 -20.93 -3.02
C LEU A 88 2.07 -21.19 -4.52
N THR A 89 1.58 -20.28 -5.35
CA THR A 89 1.69 -20.36 -6.81
C THR A 89 3.16 -20.44 -7.24
N GLN A 90 4.03 -19.57 -6.71
CA GLN A 90 5.46 -19.60 -7.03
C GLN A 90 6.09 -20.96 -6.68
N LYS A 91 5.80 -21.50 -5.49
CA LYS A 91 6.32 -22.82 -5.08
C LYS A 91 5.82 -23.95 -5.98
N LEU A 92 4.57 -23.89 -6.43
CA LEU A 92 4.00 -24.87 -7.35
C LEU A 92 4.67 -24.79 -8.72
N GLU A 93 4.92 -23.57 -9.24
CA GLU A 93 5.66 -23.35 -10.47
C GLU A 93 7.09 -23.88 -10.39
N ASP A 94 7.82 -23.57 -9.31
CA ASP A 94 9.18 -24.05 -9.08
C ASP A 94 9.23 -25.59 -9.04
N THR A 95 8.25 -26.20 -8.37
CA THR A 95 8.14 -27.67 -8.26
C THR A 95 7.85 -28.29 -9.63
N ALA A 96 6.94 -27.70 -10.42
CA ALA A 96 6.62 -28.17 -11.76
C ALA A 96 7.83 -28.06 -12.70
N GLN A 97 8.56 -26.96 -12.65
CA GLN A 97 9.80 -26.77 -13.41
C GLN A 97 10.88 -27.79 -13.03
N ALA A 98 11.04 -28.07 -11.73
CA ALA A 98 11.99 -29.07 -11.26
C ALA A 98 11.64 -30.48 -11.75
N ILE A 99 10.37 -30.87 -11.69
CA ILE A 99 9.89 -32.16 -12.22
C ILE A 99 10.12 -32.23 -13.73
N TYR A 100 9.76 -31.18 -14.47
CA TYR A 100 9.95 -31.14 -15.92
C TYR A 100 11.44 -31.32 -16.28
N LYS A 101 12.32 -30.56 -15.63
CA LYS A 101 13.76 -30.65 -15.87
C LYS A 101 14.29 -32.06 -15.57
N GLN A 102 13.89 -32.61 -14.42
CA GLN A 102 14.29 -33.96 -14.03
C GLN A 102 13.88 -34.98 -15.10
N TRP A 103 12.64 -34.94 -15.59
CA TRP A 103 12.09 -35.97 -16.47
C TRP A 103 12.46 -35.83 -17.95
N PHE A 104 12.65 -34.61 -18.44
CA PHE A 104 12.74 -34.35 -19.88
C PHE A 104 14.02 -33.64 -20.32
N VAL A 105 14.85 -33.16 -19.39
CA VAL A 105 16.13 -32.52 -19.72
C VAL A 105 17.29 -33.33 -19.20
N ASP A 106 17.21 -33.82 -17.96
CA ASP A 106 18.33 -34.52 -17.30
C ASP A 106 18.39 -36.04 -17.64
N PHE A 107 17.36 -36.62 -18.29
CA PHE A 107 17.31 -38.03 -18.73
C PHE A 107 17.63 -38.26 -20.23
N GLU A 108 18.02 -37.22 -20.98
CA GLU A 108 18.67 -37.35 -22.31
C GLU A 108 20.20 -37.23 -22.17
#